data_AF-A0A2A5GVV2-F1
#
_entry.id   AF-A0A2A5GVV2-F1
#
_cell.length_a   1.000
_cell.length_b   1.000
_cell.length_c   1.000
_cell.angle_alpha   90.00
_cell.angle_beta   90.00
_cell.angle_gamma   90.00
#
_symmetry.space_group_name_H-M   'P 1'
#
loop_
_entity.id
_entity.type
_entity.pdbx_description
1 polymer ?
#
loop_
_entity_poly.entity_id
_entity_poly.type
_entity_poly.pdbx_seq_one_letter_code
_entity_poly.pdbx_strand_id
1 'polypeptide(L)'
;MCGEIDENILINQELLERFTTMSKLLGLEPSVNPAAAPKDLASSKGRADYMDQIFRLGLARALNDANAAEEDEAVDAMASQAIAFARLAGFLAAQLPPDADLFRSVIEAVSAGYSETNGLEKTFHDKQAHAHGHHHH
;
A
#
# COMPACT_ATOMS: atom_id res chain seq x y z
N MET A 1 18.08 32.92 7.07
CA MET A 1 17.14 31.78 6.93
C MET A 1 17.84 30.43 7.17
N CYS A 2 18.69 30.32 8.20
CA CYS A 2 19.38 29.06 8.52
C CYS A 2 18.71 28.27 9.66
N GLY A 3 17.66 28.82 10.29
CA GLY A 3 16.93 28.15 11.38
C GLY A 3 15.90 27.12 10.89
N GLU A 4 15.20 27.40 9.79
CA GLU A 4 14.10 26.55 9.31
C GLU A 4 14.57 25.22 8.70
N ILE A 5 15.78 25.16 8.14
CA ILE A 5 16.32 23.92 7.55
C ILE A 5 16.75 22.95 8.65
N ASP A 6 17.35 23.46 9.73
CA ASP A 6 17.82 22.64 10.85
C ASP A 6 16.64 22.06 11.65
N GLU A 7 15.60 22.87 11.86
CA GLU A 7 14.35 22.45 12.50
C GLU A 7 13.63 21.34 11.71
N ASN A 8 13.52 21.47 10.38
CA ASN A 8 12.91 20.44 9.54
C ASN A 8 13.69 19.11 9.55
N ILE A 9 15.03 19.16 9.65
CA ILE A 9 15.85 17.94 9.74
C ILE A 9 15.63 17.25 11.08
N LEU A 10 15.57 18.01 12.18
CA LEU A 10 15.31 17.47 13.52
C LEU A 10 13.93 16.82 13.62
N ILE A 11 12.89 17.47 13.09
CA ILE A 11 11.53 16.91 13.04
C ILE A 11 11.53 15.60 12.25
N ASN A 12 12.18 15.55 11.08
CA ASN A 12 12.25 14.33 10.27
C ASN A 12 12.95 13.17 11.00
N GLN A 13 14.01 13.46 11.76
CA GLN A 13 14.72 12.45 12.55
C GLN A 13 13.86 11.92 13.70
N GLU A 14 13.16 12.80 14.42
CA GLU A 14 12.26 12.42 15.51
C GLU A 14 11.12 11.52 15.02
N LEU A 15 10.52 11.85 13.87
CA LEU A 15 9.47 11.04 13.25
C LEU A 15 9.98 9.64 12.88
N LEU A 16 11.19 9.55 12.31
CA LEU A 16 11.81 8.29 11.95
C LEU A 16 12.15 7.45 13.19
N GLU A 17 12.67 8.08 14.25
CA GLU A 17 12.98 7.43 15.51
C GLU A 17 11.71 6.89 16.19
N ARG A 18 10.64 7.69 16.21
CA ARG A 18 9.33 7.28 16.70
C ARG A 18 8.81 6.08 15.90
N PHE A 19 8.81 6.14 14.57
CA PHE A 19 8.38 5.02 13.73
C PHE A 19 9.18 3.74 14.01
N THR A 20 10.51 3.86 14.11
CA THR A 20 11.40 2.73 14.39
C THR A 20 11.11 2.13 15.77
N THR A 21 10.95 2.97 16.79
CA THR A 21 10.65 2.55 18.16
C THR A 21 9.31 1.85 18.26
N MET A 22 8.26 2.41 17.66
CA MET A 22 6.93 1.81 17.66
C MET A 22 6.89 0.47 16.90
N SER A 23 7.65 0.36 15.80
CA SER A 23 7.76 -0.90 15.04
C SER A 23 8.47 -1.99 15.84
N LYS A 24 9.52 -1.65 16.61
CA LYS A 24 10.20 -2.58 17.52
C LYS A 24 9.31 -3.08 18.65
N LEU A 25 8.47 -2.20 19.20
CA LEU A 25 7.48 -2.61 20.22
C LEU A 25 6.45 -3.63 19.69
N LEU A 26 6.23 -3.67 18.37
CA LEU A 26 5.42 -4.69 17.70
C LEU A 26 6.22 -5.94 17.31
N GLY A 27 7.49 -6.05 17.72
CA GLY A 27 8.36 -7.19 17.45
C GLY A 27 8.99 -7.19 16.06
N LEU A 28 8.96 -6.07 15.33
CA LEU A 28 9.63 -5.95 14.04
C LEU A 28 11.04 -5.38 14.20
N GLU A 29 12.01 -6.10 13.64
CA GLU A 29 13.37 -5.60 13.46
C GLU A 29 13.62 -5.28 11.98
N PRO A 30 14.38 -4.21 11.66
CA PRO A 30 14.75 -3.91 10.28
C PRO A 30 15.47 -5.09 9.62
N SER A 31 15.09 -5.41 8.38
CA SER A 31 15.81 -6.43 7.61
C SER A 31 17.28 -6.04 7.42
N VAL A 32 18.18 -7.00 7.63
CA VAL A 32 19.63 -6.85 7.34
C VAL A 32 19.88 -6.73 5.83
N ASN A 33 18.94 -7.18 5.00
CA ASN A 33 18.99 -7.03 3.55
C ASN A 33 17.67 -6.43 3.05
N PRO A 34 17.51 -5.10 3.11
CA PRO A 34 16.30 -4.45 2.65
C PRO A 34 16.19 -4.58 1.13
N ALA A 35 14.95 -4.62 0.64
CA ALA A 35 14.70 -4.35 -0.78
C ALA A 35 15.26 -2.97 -1.15
N ALA A 36 15.44 -2.71 -2.45
CA ALA A 36 15.99 -1.45 -2.94
C ALA A 36 15.33 -0.24 -2.26
N ALA A 37 16.16 0.65 -1.71
CA ALA A 37 15.69 1.84 -1.00
C ALA A 37 14.78 2.70 -1.90
N PRO A 38 13.80 3.42 -1.32
CA PRO A 38 12.99 4.38 -2.07
C PRO A 38 13.90 5.41 -2.77
N LYS A 39 13.58 5.75 -4.02
CA LYS A 39 14.37 6.69 -4.84
C LYS A 39 13.50 7.86 -5.29
N ASP A 40 14.11 9.02 -5.43
CA ASP A 40 13.51 10.22 -6.04
C ASP A 40 12.19 10.69 -5.39
N LEU A 41 12.03 10.51 -4.07
CA LEU A 41 10.80 10.90 -3.36
C LEU A 41 10.54 12.42 -3.35
N ALA A 42 11.53 13.23 -3.73
CA ALA A 42 11.36 14.67 -3.93
C ALA A 42 10.41 14.97 -5.10
N SER A 43 10.42 14.13 -6.15
CA SER A 43 9.56 14.29 -7.32
C SER A 43 8.20 13.61 -7.13
N SER A 44 7.15 14.16 -7.75
CA SER A 44 5.82 13.53 -7.76
C SER A 44 5.85 12.17 -8.44
N LYS A 45 6.64 12.04 -9.51
CA LYS A 45 6.84 10.79 -10.23
C LYS A 45 7.51 9.73 -9.34
N GLY A 46 8.59 10.07 -8.63
CA GLY A 46 9.29 9.13 -7.77
C GLY A 46 8.40 8.64 -6.62
N ARG A 47 7.55 9.51 -6.06
CA ARG A 47 6.51 9.08 -5.09
C ARG A 47 5.49 8.14 -5.70
N ALA A 48 5.00 8.42 -6.92
CA ALA A 48 4.05 7.54 -7.61
C ALA A 48 4.67 6.15 -7.91
N ASP A 49 5.88 6.13 -8.47
CA ASP A 49 6.60 4.90 -8.77
C ASP A 49 6.85 4.07 -7.49
N TYR A 50 7.13 4.73 -6.36
CA TYR A 50 7.29 4.07 -5.06
C TYR A 50 5.97 3.49 -4.52
N MET A 51 4.86 4.23 -4.64
CA MET A 51 3.53 3.75 -4.24
C MET A 51 3.13 2.52 -5.08
N ASP A 52 3.34 2.55 -6.40
CA ASP A 52 3.08 1.43 -7.29
C ASP A 52 3.91 0.19 -6.92
N GLN A 53 5.18 0.38 -6.55
CA GLN A 53 6.03 -0.71 -6.11
C GLN A 53 5.49 -1.38 -4.85
N ILE A 54 5.10 -0.60 -3.84
CA ILE A 54 4.52 -1.13 -2.60
C ILE A 54 3.22 -1.87 -2.90
N PHE A 55 2.34 -1.28 -3.72
CA PHE A 55 1.07 -1.89 -4.12
C PHE A 55 1.29 -3.26 -4.77
N ARG A 56 2.20 -3.35 -5.74
CA ARG A 56 2.51 -4.61 -6.44
C ARG A 56 3.08 -5.67 -5.49
N LEU A 57 3.93 -5.30 -4.53
CA LEU A 57 4.46 -6.23 -3.54
C LEU A 57 3.35 -6.76 -2.62
N GLY A 58 2.46 -5.89 -2.15
CA GLY A 58 1.31 -6.27 -1.33
C GLY A 58 0.33 -7.17 -2.09
N LEU A 59 0.03 -6.84 -3.34
CA LEU A 59 -0.84 -7.65 -4.20
C LEU A 59 -0.23 -9.01 -4.53
N ALA A 60 1.07 -9.06 -4.82
CA ALA A 60 1.77 -10.32 -5.07
C ALA A 60 1.75 -11.23 -3.84
N ARG A 61 1.95 -10.68 -2.64
CA ARG A 61 1.77 -11.42 -1.39
C ARG A 61 0.34 -11.95 -1.26
N ALA A 62 -0.65 -11.08 -1.46
CA ALA A 62 -2.06 -11.45 -1.34
C ALA A 62 -2.46 -12.58 -2.27
N LEU A 63 -1.99 -12.51 -3.53
CA LEU A 63 -2.21 -13.56 -4.51
C LEU A 63 -1.54 -14.88 -4.13
N ASN A 64 -0.29 -14.83 -3.66
CA ASN A 64 0.44 -16.04 -3.27
C ASN A 64 -0.19 -16.71 -2.04
N ASP A 65 -0.55 -15.92 -1.02
CA ASP A 65 -1.17 -16.42 0.21
C ASP A 65 -2.56 -17.01 -0.09
N ALA A 66 -3.36 -16.37 -0.96
CA ALA A 66 -4.66 -16.90 -1.37
C ALA A 66 -4.56 -18.19 -2.21
N ASN A 67 -3.55 -18.32 -3.07
CA ASN A 67 -3.32 -19.54 -3.86
C ASN A 67 -2.77 -20.71 -3.02
N ALA A 68 -2.14 -20.42 -1.88
CA ALA A 68 -1.59 -21.43 -0.98
C ALA A 68 -2.57 -21.86 0.12
N ALA A 69 -3.67 -21.13 0.31
CA ALA A 69 -4.72 -21.46 1.25
C ALA A 69 -5.58 -22.63 0.74
N GLU A 70 -6.24 -23.33 1.67
CA GLU A 70 -7.26 -24.33 1.33
C GLU A 70 -8.44 -23.66 0.60
N GLU A 71 -9.18 -24.42 -0.21
CA GLU A 71 -10.21 -23.89 -1.11
C GLU A 71 -11.34 -23.15 -0.36
N ASP A 72 -11.69 -23.61 0.83
CA ASP A 72 -12.70 -22.98 1.70
C ASP A 72 -12.14 -21.82 2.55
N GLU A 73 -10.83 -21.63 2.59
CA GLU A 73 -10.15 -20.58 3.37
C GLU A 73 -9.61 -19.43 2.50
N ALA A 74 -9.50 -19.61 1.18
CA ALA A 74 -8.91 -18.61 0.28
C ALA A 74 -9.59 -17.23 0.37
N VAL A 75 -10.91 -17.19 0.50
CA VAL A 75 -11.68 -15.94 0.66
C VAL A 75 -11.39 -15.27 2.00
N ASP A 76 -11.31 -16.06 3.07
CA ASP A 76 -10.98 -15.55 4.42
C ASP A 76 -9.54 -15.05 4.50
N ALA A 77 -8.61 -15.70 3.78
CA ALA A 77 -7.24 -15.24 3.62
C ALA A 77 -7.19 -13.89 2.89
N MET A 78 -7.97 -13.70 1.82
CA MET A 78 -8.07 -12.43 1.11
C MET A 78 -8.65 -11.32 2.00
N ALA A 79 -9.74 -11.60 2.71
CA ALA A 79 -10.39 -10.63 3.60
C ALA A 79 -9.48 -10.22 4.76
N SER A 80 -8.82 -11.19 5.39
CA SER A 80 -7.88 -10.96 6.49
C SER A 80 -6.71 -10.07 6.07
N GLN A 81 -6.18 -10.29 4.87
CA GLN A 81 -5.10 -9.46 4.32
C GLN A 81 -5.54 -8.02 4.04
N ALA A 82 -6.74 -7.81 3.47
CA ALA A 82 -7.28 -6.47 3.26
C ALA A 82 -7.40 -5.68 4.57
N ILE A 83 -7.91 -6.32 5.64
CA ILE A 83 -8.02 -5.73 6.98
C ILE A 83 -6.63 -5.42 7.55
N ALA A 84 -5.67 -6.34 7.41
CA ALA A 84 -4.31 -6.15 7.87
C ALA A 84 -3.61 -4.97 7.18
N PHE A 85 -3.78 -4.82 5.86
CA PHE A 85 -3.23 -3.70 5.10
C PHE A 85 -3.88 -2.36 5.48
N ALA A 86 -5.19 -2.34 5.73
CA ALA A 86 -5.87 -1.14 6.24
C ALA A 86 -5.33 -0.72 7.63
N ARG A 87 -5.14 -1.69 8.52
CA ARG A 87 -4.52 -1.45 9.84
C ARG A 87 -3.10 -0.90 9.70
N LEU A 88 -2.31 -1.44 8.77
CA LEU A 88 -0.95 -0.97 8.49
C LEU A 88 -0.96 0.48 7.99
N ALA A 89 -1.85 0.83 7.06
CA ALA A 89 -1.98 2.19 6.54
C ALA A 89 -2.31 3.18 7.68
N GLY A 90 -3.24 2.83 8.57
CA GLY A 90 -3.56 3.65 9.74
C GLY A 90 -2.38 3.79 10.72
N PHE A 91 -1.64 2.70 10.96
CA PHE A 91 -0.44 2.73 11.80
C PHE A 91 0.64 3.66 11.24
N LEU A 92 0.88 3.64 9.92
CA LEU A 92 1.83 4.52 9.25
C LEU A 92 1.37 5.99 9.29
N ALA A 93 0.10 6.26 9.02
CA ALA A 93 -0.47 7.60 9.07
C ALA A 93 -0.36 8.24 10.46
N ALA A 94 -0.53 7.45 11.53
CA ALA A 94 -0.42 7.91 12.91
C ALA A 94 1.00 8.35 13.34
N GLN A 95 2.03 8.05 12.54
CA GLN A 95 3.40 8.49 12.81
C GLN A 95 3.70 9.88 12.22
N LEU A 96 2.86 10.41 11.35
CA LEU A 96 3.13 11.62 10.58
C LEU A 96 2.57 12.86 11.31
N PRO A 97 3.10 14.07 11.01
CA PRO A 97 2.64 15.30 11.66
C PRO A 97 1.12 15.52 11.47
N PRO A 98 0.41 16.10 12.46
CA PRO A 98 -1.02 16.38 12.36
C PRO A 98 -1.40 17.20 11.11
N ASP A 99 -0.50 18.10 10.71
CA ASP A 99 -0.67 19.04 9.61
C ASP A 99 -0.67 18.36 8.23
N ALA A 100 -0.23 17.10 8.16
CA ALA A 100 -0.12 16.35 6.91
C ALA A 100 -1.46 15.80 6.39
N ASP A 101 -2.55 15.85 7.18
CA ASP A 101 -3.90 15.30 6.91
C ASP A 101 -3.91 14.06 5.99
N LEU A 102 -3.07 13.08 6.33
CA LEU A 102 -2.93 11.86 5.53
C LEU A 102 -4.05 10.86 5.78
N PHE A 103 -4.80 11.02 6.88
CA PHE A 103 -5.94 10.15 7.16
C PHE A 103 -6.98 10.25 6.06
N ARG A 104 -7.31 11.47 5.61
CA ARG A 104 -8.21 11.66 4.47
C ARG A 104 -7.67 11.00 3.20
N SER A 105 -6.41 11.23 2.88
CA SER A 105 -5.75 10.64 1.70
C SER A 105 -5.75 9.11 1.73
N VAL A 106 -5.58 8.50 2.91
CA VAL A 106 -5.65 7.04 3.10
C VAL A 106 -7.06 6.52 2.87
N ILE A 107 -8.08 7.19 3.40
CA ILE A 107 -9.49 6.79 3.19
C ILE A 107 -9.89 6.92 1.72
N GLU A 108 -9.47 8.00 1.05
CA GLU A 108 -9.69 8.20 -0.38
C GLU A 108 -8.99 7.10 -1.20
N ALA A 109 -7.75 6.75 -0.86
CA ALA A 109 -7.00 5.67 -1.52
C ALA A 109 -7.67 4.29 -1.35
N VAL A 110 -8.16 3.96 -0.15
CA VAL A 110 -8.92 2.73 0.10
C VAL A 110 -10.19 2.68 -0.75
N SER A 111 -10.91 3.80 -0.81
CA SER A 111 -12.15 3.91 -1.61
C SER A 111 -11.88 3.82 -3.12
N ALA A 112 -10.79 4.41 -3.58
CA ALA A 112 -10.33 4.35 -4.97
C ALA A 112 -9.99 2.91 -5.38
N GLY A 113 -9.24 2.19 -4.54
CA GLY A 113 -8.89 0.78 -4.79
C GLY A 113 -10.13 -0.13 -4.88
N TYR A 114 -11.14 0.08 -4.03
CA TYR A 114 -12.42 -0.64 -4.14
C TYR A 114 -13.12 -0.38 -5.48
N SER A 115 -13.14 0.89 -5.92
CA SER A 115 -13.78 1.29 -7.17
C SER A 115 -13.04 0.80 -8.42
N GLU A 116 -11.71 0.73 -8.36
CA GLU A 116 -10.85 0.21 -9.43
C GLU A 116 -11.18 -1.26 -9.74
N THR A 117 -11.39 -2.09 -8.72
CA THR A 117 -11.78 -3.50 -8.89
C THR A 117 -13.08 -3.64 -9.67
N ASN A 118 -14.10 -2.81 -9.38
CA ASN A 118 -15.37 -2.83 -10.11
C ASN A 118 -15.18 -2.45 -11.60
N GLY A 119 -14.25 -1.54 -11.90
CA GLY A 119 -13.89 -1.17 -13.26
C GLY A 119 -13.16 -2.29 -14.02
N LEU A 120 -12.25 -2.99 -13.33
CA LEU A 120 -11.53 -4.14 -13.88
C LEU A 120 -12.45 -5.32 -14.15
N GLU A 121 -13.39 -5.62 -13.24
CA GLU A 121 -14.41 -6.65 -13.39
C GLU A 121 -15.29 -6.39 -14.63
N LYS A 122 -15.77 -5.15 -14.80
CA LYS A 122 -16.51 -4.75 -15.99
C LYS A 122 -15.71 -4.97 -17.27
N THR A 123 -14.43 -4.58 -17.27
CA THR A 123 -13.53 -4.78 -18.42
C THR A 123 -13.30 -6.26 -18.72
N PHE A 124 -13.22 -7.11 -17.70
CA PHE A 124 -13.10 -8.55 -17.86
C PHE A 124 -14.35 -9.16 -18.51
N HIS A 125 -15.54 -8.79 -18.03
CA HIS A 125 -16.81 -9.24 -18.62
C HIS A 125 -16.99 -8.79 -20.07
N ASP A 126 -16.64 -7.55 -20.40
CA ASP A 126 -16.72 -7.04 -21.77
C ASP A 126 -15.79 -7.84 -22.71
N LYS A 127 -14.56 -8.13 -22.27
CA LYS A 127 -13.61 -8.97 -23.03
C LYS A 127 -14.11 -10.40 -23.23
N GLN A 128 -14.74 -11.00 -22.22
CA GLN A 128 -15.29 -12.34 -22.31
C GLN A 128 -16.51 -12.40 -23.25
N ALA A 129 -17.39 -11.39 -23.22
CA ALA A 129 -18.52 -11.28 -24.13
C ALA A 129 -18.08 -11.15 -25.60
N HIS A 130 -17.04 -10.37 -25.88
CA HIS A 130 -16.46 -10.25 -27.22
C HIS A 130 -15.82 -11.56 -27.71
N ALA A 131 -15.21 -12.35 -26.82
CA ALA A 131 -14.60 -13.64 -27.18
C ALA A 131 -15.65 -14.72 -27.56
N HIS A 132 -16.83 -14.71 -26.93
CA HIS A 132 -17.91 -15.65 -27.25
C HIS A 132 -18.76 -15.24 -28.46
N GLY A 133 -18.64 -14.00 -28.94
CA GLY A 133 -19.39 -13.49 -30.09
C GLY A 133 -18.89 -13.89 -31.48
N HIS A 134 -17.70 -14.52 -31.58
CA HIS A 134 -17.06 -14.86 -32.87
C HIS A 134 -17.28 -16.31 -33.35
N HIS A 135 -18.12 -17.11 -32.67
CA HIS A 135 -18.32 -18.53 -32.97
C HIS A 135 -19.61 -18.88 -33.75
N HIS A 136 -20.19 -17.92 -34.47
CA HIS A 136 -21.31 -18.17 -35.39
C HIS A 136 -20.96 -17.68 -36.81
N HIS A 137 -20.29 -18.53 -37.58
CA HIS A 137 -20.39 -18.53 -39.04
C HIS A 137 -19.96 -19.87 -39.64
#